data_AF-G4M2C0-F1
#
_entry.id   AF-G4M2C0-F1
#
_cell.length_a   1.000
_cell.length_b   1.000
_cell.length_c   1.000
_cell.angle_alpha   90.00
_cell.angle_beta   90.00
_cell.angle_gamma   90.00
#
_symmetry.space_group_name_H-M   'P 1'
#
loop_
_entity.id
_entity.type
_entity.pdbx_description
1 polymer ?
#
loop_
_entity_poly.entity_id
_entity_poly.type
_entity_poly.pdbx_seq_one_letter_code
_entity_poly.pdbx_strand_id
1 'polypeptide(L)'
;MPPTLELRAKQSLALTPRLQQSVRLLQLSSLEFQQELRNALDTNPFLEYDETQTEDNALGADNGNSMSDATLASAADHATEAPLAAESSAEGEPSADTASRDDSVSEFASDPFGRVGARNNSDGEGSDPADWVRIEPLLHETLHDALRLYQLNERDRAVAQLIIEALDDDGYLRQELNELANVIDIEPPLTEDDLNIALKLVQSLDRPGIGARNLSECLTLQLEALDEDTQGRDVALEIVAHHLERLARREQAELQKKIGCSADELRIACALVRRLDPKPGENYGQSEDNYVVPDVIVRQVKKQWVVTINPAVLPRARIHRMYTELFAQSAGASRSPLAQQLQEARWLIRNAQQRFTTIQRVAECIVSHQKAFFDYGEIALKPLVLRDVADELGLHESTISRATGNKYMATPRGIFEFKHFFPRELSTESGGTCSAAAVRALLKEMIAQENMRDPLSDVSLAKMLADQGVIVARRTVAKYRHLMKVPPAELRRQA
;
A
#
# COMPACT_ATOMS: atom_id res chain seq x y z
N MET A 1 16.99 -41.86 52.97
CA MET A 1 17.79 -40.89 52.18
C MET A 1 16.92 -39.68 51.93
N PRO A 2 17.34 -38.46 52.32
CA PRO A 2 16.52 -37.27 52.07
C PRO A 2 16.55 -36.92 50.57
N PRO A 3 15.46 -36.40 50.00
CA PRO A 3 15.41 -36.01 48.59
C PRO A 3 16.32 -34.80 48.36
N THR A 4 17.35 -34.99 47.54
CA THR A 4 18.25 -33.93 47.07
C THR A 4 17.52 -33.07 46.04
N LEU A 5 17.21 -31.82 46.42
CA LEU A 5 16.72 -30.79 45.51
C LEU A 5 17.88 -30.32 44.61
N GLU A 6 17.91 -30.77 43.36
CA GLU A 6 18.79 -30.22 42.33
C GLU A 6 18.21 -28.92 41.77
N LEU A 7 18.72 -27.77 42.23
CA LEU A 7 18.49 -26.47 41.61
C LEU A 7 19.28 -26.37 40.30
N ARG A 8 18.65 -26.72 39.18
CA ARG A 8 19.18 -26.40 37.85
C ARG A 8 18.92 -24.93 37.53
N ALA A 9 19.94 -24.10 37.68
CA ALA A 9 19.93 -22.73 37.17
C ALA A 9 19.89 -22.75 35.63
N LYS A 10 18.70 -22.60 35.05
CA LYS A 10 18.55 -22.27 33.62
C LYS A 10 18.89 -20.80 33.46
N GLN A 11 20.08 -20.51 32.95
CA GLN A 11 20.46 -19.17 32.52
C GLN A 11 19.66 -18.84 31.25
N SER A 12 18.50 -18.20 31.39
CA SER A 12 17.87 -17.55 30.25
C SER A 12 18.69 -16.30 29.94
N LEU A 13 19.18 -16.18 28.70
CA LEU A 13 19.70 -14.92 28.18
C LEU A 13 18.52 -13.94 28.16
N ALA A 14 18.31 -13.21 29.25
CA ALA A 14 17.41 -12.09 29.28
C ALA A 14 17.96 -11.04 28.30
N LEU A 15 17.32 -10.94 27.14
CA LEU A 15 17.68 -9.96 26.12
C LEU A 15 17.61 -8.57 26.76
N THR A 16 18.70 -7.79 26.69
CA THR A 16 18.69 -6.44 27.26
C THR A 16 17.59 -5.60 26.59
N PRO A 17 16.95 -4.66 27.31
CA PRO A 17 15.87 -3.85 26.74
C PRO A 17 16.31 -3.11 25.46
N ARG A 18 17.59 -2.71 25.38
CA ARG A 18 18.20 -2.16 24.15
C ARG A 18 18.19 -3.18 23.01
N LEU A 19 18.63 -4.42 23.23
CA LEU A 19 18.56 -5.45 22.18
C LEU A 19 17.10 -5.74 21.77
N GLN A 20 16.14 -5.73 22.69
CA GLN A 20 14.72 -5.92 22.35
C GLN A 20 14.20 -4.80 21.45
N GLN A 21 14.57 -3.55 21.77
CA GLN A 21 14.21 -2.40 20.96
C GLN A 21 14.86 -2.46 19.56
N SER A 22 16.12 -2.91 19.44
CA SER A 22 16.77 -3.06 18.12
C SER A 22 16.07 -4.08 17.23
N VAL A 23 15.63 -5.19 17.84
CA VAL A 23 14.92 -6.26 17.14
C VAL A 23 13.49 -5.82 16.78
N ARG A 24 12.85 -5.01 17.65
CA ARG A 24 11.55 -4.39 17.34
C ARG A 24 11.69 -3.45 16.15
N LEU A 25 12.71 -2.59 16.14
CA LEU A 25 13.00 -1.70 15.03
C LEU A 25 13.23 -2.46 13.73
N LEU A 26 13.74 -3.70 13.71
CA LEU A 26 13.86 -4.48 12.48
C LEU A 26 12.51 -5.00 11.93
N GLN A 27 11.53 -5.22 12.81
CA GLN A 27 10.24 -5.79 12.43
C GLN A 27 9.27 -4.79 11.83
N LEU A 28 9.35 -3.53 12.27
CA LEU A 28 8.41 -2.49 11.87
C LEU A 28 8.40 -2.30 10.36
N SER A 29 7.25 -1.94 9.80
CA SER A 29 7.17 -1.51 8.39
C SER A 29 8.02 -0.25 8.16
N SER A 30 8.23 0.15 6.90
CA SER A 30 8.89 1.42 6.60
C SER A 30 8.13 2.60 7.21
N LEU A 31 6.80 2.61 7.07
CA LEU A 31 5.92 3.66 7.55
C LEU A 31 5.92 3.75 9.08
N GLU A 32 5.77 2.61 9.77
CA GLU A 32 5.83 2.54 11.23
C GLU A 32 7.18 3.01 11.78
N PHE A 33 8.28 2.64 11.10
CA PHE A 33 9.62 3.11 11.49
C PHE A 33 9.77 4.63 11.29
N GLN A 34 9.22 5.20 10.23
CA GLN A 34 9.20 6.64 10.01
C GLN A 34 8.37 7.38 11.08
N GLN A 35 7.23 6.82 11.49
CA GLN A 35 6.43 7.36 12.59
C GLN A 35 7.19 7.31 13.92
N GLU A 36 7.83 6.19 14.26
CA GLU A 36 8.64 6.08 15.47
C GLU A 36 9.83 7.06 15.44
N LEU A 37 10.45 7.25 14.29
CA LEU A 37 11.54 8.21 14.13
C LEU A 37 11.05 9.67 14.30
N ARG A 38 9.88 10.02 13.77
CA ARG A 38 9.26 11.34 13.97
C ARG A 38 8.99 11.59 15.46
N ASN A 39 8.38 10.63 16.15
CA ASN A 39 8.18 10.73 17.59
C ASN A 39 9.50 10.88 18.35
N ALA A 40 10.56 10.21 17.90
CA ALA A 40 11.90 10.34 18.49
C ALA A 40 12.53 11.73 18.22
N LEU A 41 12.29 12.31 17.04
CA LEU A 41 12.70 13.68 16.71
C LEU A 41 11.98 14.70 17.60
N ASP A 42 10.68 14.52 17.84
CA ASP A 42 9.88 15.44 18.68
C ASP A 42 10.27 15.37 20.16
N THR A 43 10.70 14.20 20.63
CA THR A 43 11.05 13.97 22.04
C THR A 43 12.51 14.25 22.38
N ASN A 44 13.41 14.19 21.40
CA ASN A 44 14.85 14.28 21.63
C ASN A 44 15.46 15.56 21.02
N PRO A 45 15.95 16.50 21.86
CA PRO A 45 16.49 17.78 21.39
C PRO A 45 17.82 17.65 20.62
N PHE A 46 18.46 16.48 20.64
CA PHE A 46 19.72 16.24 19.91
C PHE A 46 19.52 15.71 18.50
N LEU A 47 18.29 15.38 18.09
CA LEU A 47 17.99 14.86 16.76
C LEU A 47 17.48 16.00 15.85
N GLU A 48 17.99 16.05 14.63
CA GLU A 48 17.58 16.99 13.60
C GLU A 48 17.20 16.25 12.31
N TYR A 49 16.30 16.84 11.52
CA TYR A 49 15.99 16.34 10.18
C TYR A 49 16.98 16.93 9.17
N ASP A 50 17.61 16.08 8.37
CA ASP A 50 18.58 16.44 7.36
C ASP A 50 17.88 16.82 6.06
N GLU A 51 17.59 18.10 5.89
CA GLU A 51 16.96 18.66 4.69
C GLU A 51 17.91 18.69 3.48
N THR A 52 19.23 18.64 3.70
CA THR A 52 20.23 18.84 2.64
C THR A 52 20.28 17.74 1.58
N GLN A 53 19.80 16.52 1.89
CA GLN A 53 19.73 15.43 0.91
C GLN A 53 18.55 15.54 -0.08
N THR A 54 17.64 16.50 0.14
CA THR A 54 16.49 16.72 -0.75
C THR A 54 16.91 17.37 -2.06
N GLU A 55 17.92 18.24 -2.02
CA GLU A 55 18.39 19.00 -3.18
C GLU A 55 19.33 18.17 -4.07
N ASP A 56 20.28 17.42 -3.47
CA ASP A 56 21.25 16.62 -4.23
C ASP A 56 20.63 15.44 -4.99
N ASN A 57 19.55 14.83 -4.47
CA ASN A 57 18.84 13.74 -5.17
C ASN A 57 17.88 14.24 -6.26
N ALA A 58 17.39 15.48 -6.16
CA ALA A 58 16.59 16.10 -7.23
C ALA A 58 17.48 16.56 -8.41
N LEU A 59 18.72 16.95 -8.12
CA LEU A 59 19.69 17.44 -9.11
C LEU A 59 20.55 16.32 -9.74
N GLY A 60 20.52 15.09 -9.22
CA GLY A 60 21.31 13.95 -9.70
C GLY A 60 20.69 13.11 -10.83
N ALA A 61 19.47 13.44 -11.28
CA ALA A 61 18.75 12.64 -12.28
C ALA A 61 18.96 13.08 -13.74
N ASP A 62 19.67 14.18 -14.01
CA ASP A 62 19.81 14.73 -15.36
C ASP A 62 21.21 15.25 -15.70
N ASN A 63 22.25 14.43 -15.59
CA ASN A 63 23.49 14.70 -16.33
C ASN A 63 24.27 13.45 -16.67
N GLY A 64 24.01 12.94 -17.87
CA GLY A 64 24.89 12.00 -18.55
C GLY A 64 26.06 12.73 -19.23
N ASN A 65 27.26 12.20 -19.00
CA ASN A 65 28.47 12.30 -19.85
C ASN A 65 29.29 13.62 -19.86
N SER A 66 30.48 13.59 -19.23
CA SER A 66 31.77 13.62 -19.97
C SER A 66 32.98 13.34 -19.08
N MET A 67 33.88 12.53 -19.63
CA MET A 67 35.23 12.20 -19.15
C MET A 67 36.23 13.30 -19.55
N SER A 68 37.17 13.61 -18.63
CA SER A 68 38.52 14.21 -18.77
C SER A 68 38.72 15.15 -17.57
N ASP A 69 39.81 15.22 -16.82
CA ASP A 69 41.20 14.89 -17.06
C ASP A 69 41.92 14.83 -15.69
N ALA A 70 43.01 14.10 -15.62
CA ALA A 70 43.86 13.99 -14.45
C ALA A 70 44.95 15.07 -14.48
N THR A 71 45.13 15.85 -13.42
CA THR A 71 46.45 16.39 -13.06
C THR A 71 46.60 16.67 -11.57
N LEU A 72 47.71 16.13 -11.06
CA LEU A 72 48.37 16.33 -9.77
C LEU A 72 48.64 17.81 -9.44
N ALA A 73 48.56 18.18 -8.16
CA ALA A 73 49.57 18.99 -7.50
C ALA A 73 49.46 18.89 -5.96
N SER A 74 50.55 18.44 -5.36
CA SER A 74 50.86 18.43 -3.93
C SER A 74 51.67 19.67 -3.57
N ALA A 75 51.43 20.25 -2.40
CA ALA A 75 52.40 20.88 -1.48
C ALA A 75 51.60 21.44 -0.29
N ALA A 76 51.62 20.81 0.89
CA ALA A 76 52.65 20.96 1.93
C ALA A 76 52.75 22.41 2.45
N ASP A 77 52.24 22.65 3.67
CA ASP A 77 53.15 23.04 4.74
C ASP A 77 52.57 22.76 6.15
N HIS A 78 53.38 22.05 6.92
CA HIS A 78 53.31 21.90 8.38
C HIS A 78 53.96 23.14 9.01
N ALA A 79 53.54 23.56 10.21
CA ALA A 79 54.46 23.76 11.34
C ALA A 79 53.77 24.35 12.60
N THR A 80 53.78 23.52 13.65
CA THR A 80 54.20 23.76 15.04
C THR A 80 53.40 24.57 16.06
N GLU A 81 53.41 23.95 17.25
CA GLU A 81 52.84 24.25 18.56
C GLU A 81 53.58 25.33 19.37
N ALA A 82 52.79 26.12 20.12
CA ALA A 82 52.93 26.54 21.54
C ALA A 82 54.14 27.43 21.99
N PRO A 83 54.17 27.98 23.24
CA PRO A 83 53.12 28.42 24.20
C PRO A 83 53.39 29.85 24.75
N LEU A 84 52.55 30.38 25.66
CA LEU A 84 52.93 31.03 26.95
C LEU A 84 51.87 32.02 27.50
N ALA A 85 51.77 32.00 28.83
CA ALA A 85 50.87 32.76 29.70
C ALA A 85 51.30 34.21 29.96
N ALA A 86 50.36 35.07 30.38
CA ALA A 86 50.39 35.86 31.64
C ALA A 86 49.45 37.08 31.58
N GLU A 87 48.96 37.43 32.77
CA GLU A 87 47.90 38.37 33.15
C GLU A 87 48.28 39.86 32.99
N SER A 88 47.27 40.74 32.83
CA SER A 88 47.23 42.04 33.55
C SER A 88 45.84 42.70 33.49
N SER A 89 45.40 43.13 34.67
CA SER A 89 44.20 43.86 35.06
C SER A 89 44.25 45.37 34.73
N ALA A 90 43.08 45.99 34.54
CA ALA A 90 42.55 47.18 35.27
C ALA A 90 41.57 48.05 34.46
N GLU A 91 40.33 48.07 34.97
CA GLU A 91 39.43 49.22 35.26
C GLU A 91 38.96 50.21 34.18
N GLY A 92 37.65 50.41 34.14
CA GLY A 92 36.98 51.54 33.47
C GLY A 92 35.44 51.42 33.43
N GLU A 93 34.77 51.54 34.57
CA GLU A 93 33.35 51.98 34.67
C GLU A 93 33.33 53.46 35.07
N PRO A 94 32.33 54.31 34.70
CA PRO A 94 30.95 54.12 35.17
C PRO A 94 29.81 54.64 34.25
N SER A 95 28.58 54.16 34.48
CA SER A 95 27.46 55.01 34.96
C SER A 95 26.14 54.23 34.98
N ALA A 96 25.56 54.16 36.18
CA ALA A 96 24.21 53.69 36.44
C ALA A 96 23.15 54.75 36.07
N ASP A 97 21.97 54.31 35.64
CA ASP A 97 20.73 54.88 36.18
C ASP A 97 19.58 53.87 36.16
N THR A 98 18.95 53.80 37.32
CA THR A 98 17.94 52.86 37.81
C THR A 98 16.52 53.20 37.35
N ALA A 99 15.69 52.18 37.07
CA ALA A 99 14.31 52.11 37.59
C ALA A 99 13.66 50.74 37.30
N SER A 100 13.42 49.97 38.36
CA SER A 100 12.51 48.82 38.43
C SER A 100 11.17 49.24 39.05
N ARG A 101 10.04 48.87 38.45
CA ARG A 101 8.74 48.61 39.10
C ARG A 101 7.76 48.09 38.02
N ASP A 102 7.52 46.79 37.89
CA ASP A 102 6.62 45.92 38.66
C ASP A 102 5.14 46.00 38.20
N ASP A 103 4.67 44.85 37.72
CA ASP A 103 3.38 44.17 37.93
C ASP A 103 2.05 44.84 37.55
N SER A 104 1.24 44.16 36.71
CA SER A 104 -0.11 43.68 37.04
C SER A 104 -0.90 43.15 35.82
N VAL A 105 -0.97 41.82 35.72
CA VAL A 105 -2.14 40.93 35.49
C VAL A 105 -3.42 41.44 34.80
N SER A 106 -3.82 40.78 33.69
CA SER A 106 -5.15 40.16 33.44
C SER A 106 -5.13 39.48 32.05
N GLU A 107 -5.02 38.17 31.87
CA GLU A 107 -6.06 37.14 32.06
C GLU A 107 -7.44 37.54 31.51
N PHE A 108 -7.76 37.15 30.27
CA PHE A 108 -9.01 36.43 29.96
C PHE A 108 -9.02 35.80 28.57
N ALA A 109 -9.80 34.72 28.48
CA ALA A 109 -9.98 33.76 27.41
C ALA A 109 -10.75 34.28 26.16
N SER A 110 -10.95 33.36 25.20
CA SER A 110 -11.83 33.37 24.00
C SER A 110 -11.29 34.18 22.80
N ASP A 111 -11.21 33.68 21.55
CA ASP A 111 -12.13 32.81 20.82
C ASP A 111 -11.44 32.11 19.59
N PRO A 112 -11.92 30.94 19.11
CA PRO A 112 -11.39 30.25 17.92
C PRO A 112 -11.99 30.70 16.57
N PHE A 113 -12.82 31.74 16.52
CA PHE A 113 -13.51 32.19 15.30
C PHE A 113 -13.18 33.64 14.95
N GLY A 114 -11.95 33.89 14.51
CA GLY A 114 -11.52 35.17 13.94
C GLY A 114 -11.50 35.12 12.42
N ARG A 115 -12.53 35.72 11.78
CA ARG A 115 -12.64 35.91 10.32
C ARG A 115 -11.33 36.44 9.73
N VAL A 116 -10.77 35.71 8.77
CA VAL A 116 -9.75 36.20 7.84
C VAL A 116 -10.38 37.30 6.98
N GLY A 117 -10.08 38.55 7.32
CA GLY A 117 -10.29 39.68 6.44
C GLY A 117 -9.33 39.56 5.26
N ALA A 118 -9.89 39.25 4.09
CA ALA A 118 -9.19 39.24 2.80
C ALA A 118 -8.40 40.54 2.61
N ARG A 119 -7.08 40.47 2.78
CA ARG A 119 -6.16 41.38 2.12
C ARG A 119 -5.84 40.76 0.77
N ASN A 120 -6.63 41.17 -0.20
CA ASN A 120 -6.42 40.89 -1.61
C ASN A 120 -5.10 41.57 -2.03
N ASN A 121 -4.00 40.81 -2.02
CA ASN A 121 -2.74 41.23 -2.62
C ASN A 121 -2.49 40.32 -3.82
N SER A 122 -3.02 40.75 -4.96
CA SER A 122 -2.69 40.21 -6.28
C SER A 122 -1.24 40.54 -6.60
N ASP A 123 -0.38 39.52 -6.59
CA ASP A 123 0.67 39.26 -7.59
C ASP A 123 1.78 38.42 -6.96
N GLY A 124 2.04 37.26 -7.57
CA GLY A 124 3.25 36.46 -7.32
C GLY A 124 2.95 34.99 -7.05
N GLU A 125 3.04 34.19 -8.11
CA GLU A 125 3.19 32.72 -8.15
C GLU A 125 3.47 32.01 -6.82
N GLY A 126 2.50 31.19 -6.42
CA GLY A 126 2.63 30.27 -5.30
C GLY A 126 1.28 29.66 -4.95
N SER A 127 0.53 29.16 -5.95
CA SER A 127 -0.56 28.24 -5.65
C SER A 127 0.09 27.03 -5.00
N ASP A 128 -0.21 26.80 -3.73
CA ASP A 128 0.32 25.68 -2.96
C ASP A 128 0.06 24.40 -3.76
N PRO A 129 1.06 23.54 -4.05
CA PRO A 129 0.85 22.28 -4.78
C PRO A 129 -0.24 21.40 -4.16
N ALA A 130 -0.58 21.63 -2.89
CA ALA A 130 -1.71 21.01 -2.20
C ALA A 130 -3.10 21.42 -2.75
N ASP A 131 -3.26 22.63 -3.29
CA ASP A 131 -4.53 23.10 -3.88
C ASP A 131 -4.84 22.45 -5.25
N TRP A 132 -3.85 21.78 -5.83
CA TRP A 132 -3.96 21.07 -7.12
C TRP A 132 -4.34 19.61 -6.96
N VAL A 133 -4.50 19.13 -5.72
CA VAL A 133 -5.00 17.79 -5.44
C VAL A 133 -6.47 17.75 -5.81
N ARG A 134 -6.76 17.29 -7.03
CA ARG A 134 -8.12 16.95 -7.45
C ARG A 134 -8.58 15.76 -6.62
N ILE A 135 -9.33 16.04 -5.57
CA ILE A 135 -10.15 15.03 -4.91
C ILE A 135 -11.27 14.73 -5.91
N GLU A 136 -11.25 13.54 -6.52
CA GLU A 136 -12.39 13.07 -7.30
C GLU A 136 -13.58 12.98 -6.33
N PRO A 137 -14.71 13.62 -6.63
CA PRO A 137 -15.85 13.61 -5.72
C PRO A 137 -16.35 12.17 -5.58
N LEU A 138 -16.54 11.74 -4.33
CA LEU A 138 -17.04 10.40 -4.04
C LEU A 138 -18.49 10.26 -4.53
N LEU A 139 -18.92 9.03 -4.82
CA LEU A 139 -20.29 8.71 -5.23
C LEU A 139 -21.34 9.39 -4.34
N HIS A 140 -21.16 9.33 -3.02
CA HIS A 140 -22.09 9.93 -2.07
C HIS A 140 -22.14 11.45 -2.19
N GLU A 141 -21.00 12.09 -2.42
CA GLU A 141 -20.90 13.55 -2.58
C GLU A 141 -21.57 14.03 -3.86
N THR A 142 -21.34 13.34 -4.99
CA THR A 142 -22.00 13.69 -6.26
C THR A 142 -23.51 13.52 -6.18
N LEU A 143 -23.99 12.46 -5.53
CA LEU A 143 -25.42 12.22 -5.32
C LEU A 143 -26.03 13.26 -4.36
N HIS A 144 -25.32 13.67 -3.31
CA HIS A 144 -25.76 14.75 -2.44
C HIS A 144 -25.86 16.09 -3.15
N ASP A 145 -24.89 16.40 -4.03
CA ASP A 145 -24.94 17.61 -4.84
C ASP A 145 -26.06 17.55 -5.89
N ALA A 146 -26.31 16.39 -6.50
CA ALA A 146 -27.46 16.17 -7.38
C ALA A 146 -28.79 16.38 -6.65
N LEU A 147 -28.93 15.86 -5.42
CA LEU A 147 -30.12 16.09 -4.59
C LEU A 147 -30.39 17.57 -4.29
N ARG A 148 -29.34 18.39 -4.16
CA ARG A 148 -29.49 19.84 -3.88
C ARG A 148 -30.13 20.59 -5.05
N LEU A 149 -30.05 20.06 -6.26
CA LEU A 149 -30.65 20.68 -7.46
C LEU A 149 -32.16 20.44 -7.55
N TYR A 150 -32.69 19.43 -6.85
CA TYR A 150 -34.11 19.11 -6.84
C TYR A 150 -34.86 19.87 -5.73
N GLN A 151 -36.05 20.36 -6.07
CA GLN A 151 -36.97 20.95 -5.08
C GLN A 151 -37.75 19.84 -4.38
N LEU A 152 -37.20 19.33 -3.29
CA LEU A 152 -37.80 18.30 -2.45
C LEU A 152 -38.27 18.87 -1.13
N ASN A 153 -39.31 18.27 -0.55
CA ASN A 153 -39.68 18.56 0.83
C ASN A 153 -38.55 18.10 1.76
N GLU A 154 -38.43 18.73 2.93
CA GLU A 154 -37.41 18.36 3.92
C GLU A 154 -37.46 16.87 4.30
N ARG A 155 -38.66 16.29 4.31
CA ARG A 155 -38.89 14.86 4.57
C ARG A 155 -38.31 14.00 3.46
N ASP A 156 -38.74 14.22 2.21
CA ASP A 156 -38.32 13.43 1.05
C ASP A 156 -36.80 13.54 0.83
N ARG A 157 -36.23 14.72 1.11
CA ARG A 157 -34.79 14.94 1.09
C ARG A 157 -34.05 14.13 2.16
N ALA A 158 -34.55 14.09 3.39
CA ALA A 158 -33.94 13.31 4.46
C ALA A 158 -33.95 11.81 4.13
N VAL A 159 -35.04 11.31 3.55
CA VAL A 159 -35.16 9.92 3.11
C VAL A 159 -34.22 9.60 1.96
N ALA A 160 -34.15 10.47 0.94
CA ALA A 160 -33.22 10.28 -0.17
C ALA A 160 -31.76 10.32 0.29
N GLN A 161 -31.42 11.19 1.25
CA GLN A 161 -30.10 11.22 1.88
C GLN A 161 -29.79 9.93 2.63
N LEU A 162 -30.74 9.38 3.39
CA LEU A 162 -30.57 8.07 4.04
C LEU A 162 -30.28 6.97 3.02
N ILE A 163 -30.99 6.96 1.89
CA ILE A 163 -30.79 5.97 0.83
C ILE A 163 -29.39 6.11 0.22
N ILE A 164 -28.91 7.34 -0.02
CA ILE A 164 -27.55 7.58 -0.54
C ILE A 164 -26.50 7.04 0.43
N GLU A 165 -26.64 7.31 1.73
CA GLU A 165 -25.72 6.80 2.77
C GLU A 165 -25.74 5.27 2.90
N ALA A 166 -26.85 4.63 2.50
CA ALA A 166 -26.99 3.18 2.50
C ALA A 166 -26.41 2.51 1.23
N LEU A 167 -25.97 3.28 0.22
CA LEU A 167 -25.33 2.75 -0.97
C LEU A 167 -23.87 2.35 -0.69
N ASP A 168 -23.48 1.19 -1.21
CA ASP A 168 -22.08 0.78 -1.26
C ASP A 168 -21.32 1.57 -2.35
N ASP A 169 -19.98 1.55 -2.28
CA ASP A 169 -19.09 2.13 -3.30
C ASP A 169 -19.32 1.56 -4.72
N ASP A 170 -19.82 0.32 -4.81
CA ASP A 170 -20.18 -0.32 -6.08
C ASP A 170 -21.48 0.26 -6.70
N GLY A 171 -22.23 1.09 -5.96
CA GLY A 171 -23.51 1.69 -6.35
C GLY A 171 -24.75 0.84 -6.07
N TYR A 172 -24.62 -0.26 -5.32
CA TYR A 172 -25.72 -1.17 -4.97
C TYR A 172 -26.31 -0.88 -3.59
N LEU A 173 -27.62 -1.10 -3.44
CA LEU A 173 -28.32 -1.09 -2.17
C LEU A 173 -28.51 -2.53 -1.66
N ARG A 174 -27.66 -2.98 -0.74
CA ARG A 174 -27.75 -4.33 -0.17
C ARG A 174 -28.67 -4.44 1.04
N GLN A 175 -28.98 -3.32 1.68
CA GLN A 175 -29.84 -3.26 2.86
C GLN A 175 -31.31 -3.30 2.44
N GLU A 176 -32.13 -4.01 3.22
CA GLU A 176 -33.57 -4.07 2.98
C GLU A 176 -34.22 -2.75 3.40
N LEU A 177 -35.20 -2.27 2.62
CA LEU A 177 -35.89 -1.00 2.90
C LEU A 177 -36.53 -0.97 4.30
N ASN A 178 -37.01 -2.12 4.79
CA ASN A 178 -37.64 -2.22 6.09
C ASN A 178 -36.64 -2.04 7.24
N GLU A 179 -35.36 -2.37 7.03
CA GLU A 179 -34.31 -2.09 8.02
C GLU A 179 -34.02 -0.59 8.08
N LEU A 180 -33.95 0.08 6.92
CA LEU A 180 -33.77 1.53 6.82
C LEU A 180 -34.93 2.32 7.46
N ALA A 181 -36.16 1.82 7.35
CA ALA A 181 -37.35 2.44 7.96
C ALA A 181 -37.23 2.55 9.49
N ASN A 182 -36.53 1.61 10.14
CA ASN A 182 -36.40 1.54 11.60
C ASN A 182 -35.22 2.39 12.14
N VAL A 183 -34.36 2.93 11.26
CA VAL A 183 -33.19 3.71 11.66
C VAL A 183 -33.56 5.15 12.04
N ILE A 184 -34.66 5.69 11.51
CA ILE A 184 -35.07 7.08 11.75
C ILE A 184 -36.47 7.13 12.37
N ASP A 185 -36.56 7.75 13.55
CA ASP A 185 -37.81 8.16 14.17
C ASP A 185 -38.35 9.44 13.49
N ILE A 186 -39.06 9.29 12.37
CA ILE A 186 -39.82 10.38 11.73
C ILE A 186 -41.30 10.22 12.09
N GLU A 187 -41.97 11.29 12.53
CA GLU A 187 -43.42 11.32 12.76
C GLU A 187 -44.15 12.10 11.66
N PRO A 188 -44.97 11.47 10.78
CA PRO A 188 -45.46 10.09 10.81
C PRO A 188 -44.43 9.05 10.35
N PRO A 189 -44.60 7.78 10.78
CA PRO A 189 -43.68 6.70 10.44
C PRO A 189 -43.56 6.53 8.93
N LEU A 190 -42.32 6.31 8.48
CA LEU A 190 -41.99 6.04 7.09
C LEU A 190 -42.78 4.82 6.58
N THR A 191 -43.52 5.01 5.50
CA THR A 191 -44.13 3.88 4.80
C THR A 191 -43.14 3.29 3.80
N GLU A 192 -43.29 1.99 3.50
CA GLU A 192 -42.47 1.34 2.46
C GLU A 192 -42.64 2.03 1.09
N ASP A 193 -43.80 2.64 0.85
CA ASP A 193 -44.09 3.40 -0.38
C ASP A 193 -43.24 4.67 -0.47
N ASP A 194 -43.07 5.42 0.63
CA ASP A 194 -42.23 6.62 0.67
C ASP A 194 -40.76 6.28 0.39
N LEU A 195 -40.27 5.17 0.94
CA LEU A 195 -38.92 4.67 0.69
C LEU A 195 -38.73 4.23 -0.78
N ASN A 196 -39.73 3.57 -1.38
CA ASN A 196 -39.69 3.20 -2.79
C ASN A 196 -39.70 4.44 -3.71
N ILE A 197 -40.46 5.48 -3.35
CA ILE A 197 -40.47 6.75 -4.10
C ILE A 197 -39.11 7.42 -4.02
N ALA A 198 -38.54 7.52 -2.82
CA ALA A 198 -37.21 8.10 -2.61
C ALA A 198 -36.12 7.27 -3.31
N LEU A 199 -36.23 5.93 -3.32
CA LEU A 199 -35.31 5.04 -4.03
C LEU A 199 -35.37 5.26 -5.55
N LYS A 200 -36.58 5.36 -6.13
CA LYS A 200 -36.73 5.70 -7.56
C LYS A 200 -36.18 7.08 -7.88
N LEU A 201 -36.33 8.02 -6.96
CA LEU A 201 -35.74 9.34 -7.11
C LEU A 201 -34.21 9.23 -7.15
N VAL A 202 -33.59 8.54 -6.19
CA VAL A 202 -32.13 8.31 -6.16
C VAL A 202 -31.65 7.60 -7.43
N GLN A 203 -32.38 6.60 -7.93
CA GLN A 203 -32.11 5.90 -9.19
C GLN A 203 -32.14 6.83 -10.42
N SER A 204 -32.83 7.98 -10.34
CA SER A 204 -32.96 8.95 -11.44
C SER A 204 -31.99 10.13 -11.36
N LEU A 205 -31.25 10.30 -10.25
CA LEU A 205 -30.43 11.50 -10.02
C LEU A 205 -29.20 11.59 -10.91
N ASP A 206 -28.60 10.43 -11.21
CA ASP A 206 -27.32 10.38 -11.90
C ASP A 206 -27.32 9.19 -12.88
N ARG A 207 -26.23 8.40 -12.93
CA ARG A 207 -26.11 7.29 -13.87
C ARG A 207 -27.18 6.22 -13.65
N PRO A 208 -27.85 5.76 -14.71
CA PRO A 208 -28.86 4.72 -14.57
C PRO A 208 -28.24 3.43 -14.01
N GLY A 209 -28.95 2.81 -13.07
CA GLY A 209 -28.51 1.59 -12.39
C GLY A 209 -27.85 1.79 -11.01
N ILE A 210 -27.61 3.05 -10.58
CA ILE A 210 -27.24 3.35 -9.18
C ILE A 210 -28.47 3.14 -8.29
N GLY A 211 -28.29 2.54 -7.10
CA GLY A 211 -29.39 2.25 -6.19
C GLY A 211 -30.22 1.02 -6.56
N ALA A 212 -29.67 0.14 -7.38
CA ALA A 212 -30.25 -1.18 -7.64
C ALA A 212 -29.98 -2.15 -6.49
N ARG A 213 -30.91 -3.06 -6.21
CA ARG A 213 -30.72 -4.12 -5.19
C ARG A 213 -30.00 -5.34 -5.76
N ASN A 214 -30.24 -5.62 -7.04
CA ASN A 214 -29.72 -6.79 -7.74
C ASN A 214 -29.17 -6.40 -9.12
N LEU A 215 -28.27 -7.23 -9.67
CA LEU A 215 -27.72 -7.05 -11.00
C LEU A 215 -28.82 -6.98 -12.08
N SER A 216 -29.89 -7.77 -11.93
CA SER A 216 -31.03 -7.72 -12.84
C SER A 216 -31.69 -6.34 -12.83
N GLU A 217 -31.95 -5.78 -11.65
CA GLU A 217 -32.54 -4.44 -11.51
C GLU A 217 -31.60 -3.35 -12.06
N CYS A 218 -30.30 -3.44 -11.79
CA CYS A 218 -29.30 -2.49 -12.30
C CYS A 218 -29.32 -2.44 -13.83
N LEU A 219 -29.24 -3.60 -14.47
CA LEU A 219 -29.25 -3.71 -15.93
C LEU A 219 -30.61 -3.32 -16.52
N THR A 220 -31.73 -3.63 -15.84
CA THR A 220 -33.07 -3.21 -16.26
C THR A 220 -33.17 -1.68 -16.26
N LEU A 221 -32.73 -1.00 -15.20
CA LEU A 221 -32.73 0.46 -15.11
C LEU A 221 -31.88 1.10 -16.22
N GLN A 222 -30.74 0.49 -16.56
CA GLN A 222 -29.91 0.94 -17.68
C GLN A 222 -30.56 0.72 -19.04
N LEU A 223 -31.26 -0.40 -19.22
CA LEU A 223 -32.04 -0.68 -20.43
C LEU A 223 -33.25 0.25 -20.57
N GLU A 224 -33.88 0.60 -19.45
CA GLU A 224 -35.03 1.50 -19.41
C GLU A 224 -34.65 2.93 -19.79
N ALA A 225 -33.43 3.36 -19.44
CA ALA A 225 -32.87 4.66 -19.78
C ALA A 225 -32.41 4.80 -21.24
N LEU A 226 -32.33 3.71 -22.02
CA LEU A 226 -32.03 3.78 -23.46
C LEU A 226 -33.26 4.25 -24.25
N ASP A 227 -33.08 4.63 -25.52
CA ASP A 227 -34.19 4.98 -26.41
C ASP A 227 -35.06 3.76 -26.74
N GLU A 228 -36.38 3.96 -26.87
CA GLU A 228 -37.35 2.90 -27.20
C GLU A 228 -37.11 2.30 -28.59
N ASP A 229 -36.51 3.05 -29.51
CA ASP A 229 -36.19 2.63 -30.89
C ASP A 229 -35.00 1.65 -30.97
N THR A 230 -34.40 1.27 -29.84
CA THR A 230 -33.22 0.40 -29.82
C THR A 230 -33.61 -1.04 -30.15
N GLN A 231 -33.11 -1.57 -31.27
CA GLN A 231 -33.36 -2.94 -31.70
C GLN A 231 -32.92 -3.96 -30.62
N GLY A 232 -33.83 -4.86 -30.25
CA GLY A 232 -33.55 -5.94 -29.29
C GLY A 232 -33.65 -5.53 -27.81
N ARG A 233 -34.15 -4.34 -27.48
CA ARG A 233 -34.39 -3.88 -26.10
C ARG A 233 -35.36 -4.77 -25.33
N ASP A 234 -36.52 -5.10 -25.91
CA ASP A 234 -37.54 -5.91 -25.23
C ASP A 234 -37.01 -7.32 -24.91
N VAL A 235 -36.30 -7.91 -25.86
CA VAL A 235 -35.63 -9.20 -25.71
C VAL A 235 -34.52 -9.11 -24.65
N ALA A 236 -33.77 -8.01 -24.61
CA ALA A 236 -32.75 -7.78 -23.58
C ALA A 236 -33.36 -7.64 -22.18
N LEU A 237 -34.48 -6.91 -22.03
CA LEU A 237 -35.21 -6.78 -20.76
C LEU A 237 -35.68 -8.14 -20.26
N GLU A 238 -36.23 -8.99 -21.13
CA GLU A 238 -36.68 -10.33 -20.75
C GLU A 238 -35.51 -11.23 -20.33
N ILE A 239 -34.38 -11.16 -21.05
CA ILE A 239 -33.14 -11.87 -20.71
C ILE A 239 -32.63 -11.44 -19.32
N VAL A 240 -32.59 -10.13 -19.06
CA VAL A 240 -32.08 -9.56 -17.81
C VAL A 240 -33.00 -9.92 -16.63
N ALA A 241 -34.32 -9.87 -16.81
CA ALA A 241 -35.28 -10.15 -15.75
C ALA A 241 -35.30 -11.62 -15.33
N HIS A 242 -35.21 -12.57 -16.27
CA HIS A 242 -35.49 -13.99 -15.97
C HIS A 242 -34.36 -14.97 -16.32
N HIS A 243 -33.39 -14.58 -17.16
CA HIS A 243 -32.47 -15.53 -17.80
C HIS A 243 -30.98 -15.15 -17.77
N LEU A 244 -30.56 -14.28 -16.84
CA LEU A 244 -29.16 -13.88 -16.66
C LEU A 244 -28.19 -15.06 -16.46
N GLU A 245 -28.54 -16.03 -15.61
CA GLU A 245 -27.68 -17.20 -15.35
C GLU A 245 -27.42 -18.04 -16.60
N ARG A 246 -28.43 -18.15 -17.48
CA ARG A 246 -28.34 -18.90 -18.74
C ARG A 246 -27.51 -18.17 -19.77
N LEU A 247 -27.60 -16.83 -19.79
CA LEU A 247 -26.71 -15.99 -20.59
C LEU A 247 -25.25 -16.14 -20.13
N ALA A 248 -24.99 -16.20 -18.82
CA ALA A 248 -23.66 -16.44 -18.27
C ALA A 248 -23.08 -17.81 -18.67
N ARG A 249 -23.92 -18.86 -18.73
CA ARG A 249 -23.55 -20.20 -19.20
C ARG A 249 -23.41 -20.35 -20.72
N ARG A 250 -23.72 -19.29 -21.49
CA ARG A 250 -23.68 -19.26 -22.97
C ARG A 250 -24.64 -20.25 -23.64
N GLU A 251 -25.75 -20.59 -23.00
CA GLU A 251 -26.76 -21.53 -23.51
C GLU A 251 -27.73 -20.86 -24.52
N GLN A 252 -27.22 -20.40 -25.66
CA GLN A 252 -27.99 -19.63 -26.66
C GLN A 252 -29.19 -20.40 -27.24
N ALA A 253 -29.04 -21.72 -27.43
CA ALA A 253 -30.08 -22.57 -27.99
C ALA A 253 -31.29 -22.74 -27.06
N GLU A 254 -31.08 -22.73 -25.74
CA GLU A 254 -32.19 -22.79 -24.77
C GLU A 254 -32.86 -21.43 -24.59
N LEU A 255 -32.09 -20.34 -24.61
CA LEU A 255 -32.61 -18.98 -24.56
C LEU A 255 -33.54 -18.72 -25.76
N GLN A 256 -33.11 -19.10 -26.96
CA GLN A 256 -33.92 -18.94 -28.17
C GLN A 256 -35.27 -19.66 -28.07
N LYS A 257 -35.29 -20.88 -27.52
CA LYS A 257 -36.52 -21.66 -27.36
C LYS A 257 -37.49 -21.08 -26.34
N LYS A 258 -36.98 -20.47 -25.27
CA LYS A 258 -37.81 -19.91 -24.19
C LYS A 258 -38.41 -18.57 -24.55
N ILE A 259 -37.61 -17.69 -25.15
CA ILE A 259 -37.99 -16.32 -25.48
C ILE A 259 -38.75 -16.29 -26.83
N GLY A 260 -38.49 -17.27 -27.71
CA GLY A 260 -39.20 -17.38 -28.99
C GLY A 260 -38.75 -16.37 -30.05
N CYS A 261 -37.53 -15.83 -29.95
CA CYS A 261 -36.99 -14.82 -30.87
C CYS A 261 -36.19 -15.40 -32.04
N SER A 262 -35.95 -14.56 -33.05
CA SER A 262 -35.00 -14.87 -34.12
C SER A 262 -33.55 -14.94 -33.58
N ALA A 263 -32.70 -15.71 -34.26
CA ALA A 263 -31.30 -15.85 -33.87
C ALA A 263 -30.53 -14.52 -33.95
N ASP A 264 -30.96 -13.60 -34.83
CA ASP A 264 -30.31 -12.31 -35.02
C ASP A 264 -30.73 -11.30 -33.94
N GLU A 265 -32.02 -11.25 -33.56
CA GLU A 265 -32.48 -10.44 -32.42
C GLU A 265 -31.82 -10.87 -31.11
N LEU A 266 -31.69 -12.19 -30.88
CA LEU A 266 -31.04 -12.71 -29.68
C LEU A 266 -29.54 -12.36 -29.63
N ARG A 267 -28.85 -12.36 -30.78
CA ARG A 267 -27.46 -11.88 -30.86
C ARG A 267 -27.36 -10.39 -30.56
N ILE A 268 -28.24 -9.57 -31.13
CA ILE A 268 -28.26 -8.11 -30.90
C ILE A 268 -28.54 -7.83 -29.42
N ALA A 269 -29.54 -8.46 -28.82
CA ALA A 269 -29.86 -8.32 -27.41
C ALA A 269 -28.71 -8.77 -26.50
N CYS A 270 -28.06 -9.91 -26.80
CA CYS A 270 -26.90 -10.38 -26.03
C CYS A 270 -25.69 -9.45 -26.16
N ALA A 271 -25.47 -8.84 -27.33
CA ALA A 271 -24.42 -7.84 -27.52
C ALA A 271 -24.72 -6.56 -26.73
N LEU A 272 -25.99 -6.16 -26.68
CA LEU A 272 -26.45 -5.00 -25.94
C LEU A 272 -26.26 -5.20 -24.43
N VAL A 273 -26.71 -6.32 -23.85
CA VAL A 273 -26.53 -6.64 -22.42
C VAL A 273 -25.05 -6.67 -22.02
N ARG A 274 -24.16 -7.14 -22.92
CA ARG A 274 -22.72 -7.17 -22.65
C ARG A 274 -22.03 -5.81 -22.68
N ARG A 275 -22.67 -4.79 -23.26
CA ARG A 275 -22.15 -3.42 -23.32
C ARG A 275 -22.51 -2.62 -22.07
N LEU A 276 -23.52 -3.06 -21.32
CA LEU A 276 -23.99 -2.41 -20.09
C LEU A 276 -22.95 -2.52 -18.98
N ASP A 277 -22.96 -1.54 -18.08
CA ASP A 277 -22.01 -1.44 -16.96
C ASP A 277 -22.61 -2.12 -15.72
N PRO A 278 -22.11 -3.28 -15.28
CA PRO A 278 -22.70 -4.00 -14.14
C PRO A 278 -22.42 -3.33 -12.79
N LYS A 279 -21.58 -2.31 -12.73
CA LYS A 279 -21.20 -1.59 -11.51
C LYS A 279 -20.98 -0.11 -11.84
N PRO A 280 -22.04 0.72 -11.85
CA PRO A 280 -21.91 2.13 -12.18
C PRO A 280 -21.09 2.92 -11.13
N GLY A 281 -21.05 2.46 -9.88
CA GLY A 281 -20.36 3.12 -8.76
C GLY A 281 -18.83 3.18 -8.88
N GLU A 282 -18.19 2.20 -9.54
CA GLU A 282 -16.72 2.18 -9.74
C GLU A 282 -16.19 3.39 -10.55
N ASN A 283 -17.07 4.16 -11.21
CA ASN A 283 -16.70 5.39 -11.90
C ASN A 283 -16.55 6.61 -10.98
N TYR A 284 -17.10 6.57 -9.76
CA TYR A 284 -17.25 7.73 -8.86
C TYR A 284 -16.23 7.74 -7.73
N GLY A 285 -15.01 7.32 -8.04
CA GLY A 285 -13.89 7.33 -7.12
C GLY A 285 -12.93 6.20 -7.47
N GLN A 286 -11.73 6.54 -7.91
CA GLN A 286 -10.65 5.58 -7.84
C GLN A 286 -10.38 5.28 -6.37
N SER A 287 -10.57 4.02 -5.97
CA SER A 287 -10.01 3.55 -4.70
C SER A 287 -8.55 3.97 -4.68
N GLU A 288 -8.11 4.63 -3.62
CA GLU A 288 -6.71 5.02 -3.47
C GLU A 288 -5.84 3.80 -3.77
N ASP A 289 -5.17 3.81 -4.93
CA ASP A 289 -4.20 2.78 -5.27
C ASP A 289 -3.12 2.88 -4.18
N ASN A 290 -3.16 1.97 -3.21
CA ASN A 290 -2.20 1.94 -2.13
C ASN A 290 -0.84 1.60 -2.72
N TYR A 291 -0.08 2.63 -3.10
CA TYR A 291 1.25 2.50 -3.67
C TYR A 291 2.19 1.96 -2.60
N VAL A 292 2.68 0.74 -2.82
CA VAL A 292 3.67 0.13 -1.95
C VAL A 292 5.05 0.74 -2.26
N VAL A 293 5.57 1.54 -1.33
CA VAL A 293 6.94 2.07 -1.43
C VAL A 293 7.94 0.95 -1.10
N PRO A 294 8.82 0.54 -2.03
CA PRO A 294 9.78 -0.53 -1.81
C PRO A 294 10.95 -0.07 -0.93
N ASP A 295 11.47 -0.95 -0.07
CA ASP A 295 12.65 -0.67 0.76
C ASP A 295 13.96 -0.80 -0.04
N VAL A 296 14.00 -1.71 -1.00
CA VAL A 296 15.19 -2.05 -1.79
C VAL A 296 14.86 -2.04 -3.27
N ILE A 297 15.79 -1.55 -4.09
CA ILE A 297 15.69 -1.49 -5.54
C ILE A 297 16.79 -2.36 -6.14
N VAL A 298 16.39 -3.34 -6.94
CA VAL A 298 17.28 -4.27 -7.65
C VAL A 298 17.34 -3.84 -9.12
N ARG A 299 18.54 -3.56 -9.63
CA ARG A 299 18.78 -3.18 -11.03
C ARG A 299 19.86 -4.05 -11.66
N GLN A 300 19.77 -4.26 -12.96
CA GLN A 300 20.81 -4.94 -13.72
C GLN A 300 21.77 -3.91 -14.33
N VAL A 301 23.04 -3.92 -13.91
CA VAL A 301 24.09 -3.05 -14.44
C VAL A 301 25.20 -3.92 -14.99
N LYS A 302 25.56 -3.75 -16.27
CA LYS A 302 26.64 -4.52 -16.94
C LYS A 302 26.52 -6.05 -16.76
N LYS A 303 25.30 -6.60 -16.86
CA LYS A 303 24.97 -8.02 -16.62
C LYS A 303 25.18 -8.52 -15.18
N GLN A 304 25.38 -7.61 -14.23
CA GLN A 304 25.42 -7.94 -12.81
C GLN A 304 24.19 -7.35 -12.12
N TRP A 305 23.61 -8.12 -11.21
CA TRP A 305 22.48 -7.67 -10.39
C TRP A 305 23.02 -6.88 -9.21
N VAL A 306 22.69 -5.59 -9.16
CA VAL A 306 23.09 -4.67 -8.10
C VAL A 306 21.87 -4.32 -7.28
N VAL A 307 22.03 -4.40 -5.96
CA VAL A 307 21.00 -4.12 -4.97
C VAL A 307 21.33 -2.78 -4.32
N THR A 308 20.35 -1.88 -4.28
CA THR A 308 20.48 -0.53 -3.71
C THR A 308 19.32 -0.26 -2.77
N ILE A 309 19.55 0.43 -1.65
CA ILE A 309 18.47 0.84 -0.75
C ILE A 309 17.69 1.99 -1.39
N ASN A 310 16.38 2.04 -1.19
CA ASN A 310 15.57 3.16 -1.65
C ASN A 310 15.89 4.44 -0.84
N PRO A 311 16.39 5.53 -1.46
CA PRO A 311 16.67 6.78 -0.76
C PRO A 311 15.42 7.42 -0.13
N ALA A 312 14.21 7.14 -0.64
CA ALA A 312 12.97 7.67 -0.08
C ALA A 312 12.63 7.09 1.31
N VAL A 313 13.15 5.90 1.61
CA VAL A 313 12.88 5.19 2.88
C VAL A 313 13.99 5.44 3.91
N LEU A 314 15.16 5.94 3.47
CA LEU A 314 16.28 6.21 4.35
C LEU A 314 15.93 7.31 5.36
N PRO A 315 16.14 7.08 6.66
CA PRO A 315 15.87 8.06 7.69
C PRO A 315 16.85 9.21 7.56
N ARG A 316 16.30 10.41 7.40
CA ARG A 316 17.08 11.65 7.33
C ARG A 316 17.42 12.20 8.71
N ALA A 317 17.50 11.37 9.74
CA ALA A 317 17.82 11.84 11.09
C ALA A 317 19.34 11.98 11.28
N ARG A 318 19.77 13.14 11.75
CA ARG A 318 21.16 13.43 12.16
C ARG A 318 21.23 13.88 13.61
N ILE A 319 22.44 13.85 14.16
CA ILE A 319 22.70 14.40 15.50
C ILE A 319 23.10 15.86 15.31
N HIS A 320 22.37 16.76 15.96
CA HIS A 320 22.64 18.19 15.90
C HIS A 320 23.99 18.51 16.53
N ARG A 321 24.96 18.93 15.70
CA ARG A 321 26.36 19.14 16.12
C ARG A 321 26.50 20.23 17.18
N MET A 322 25.85 21.38 16.98
CA MET A 322 25.88 22.51 17.93
C MET A 322 25.43 22.11 19.34
N TYR A 323 24.30 21.40 19.49
CA TYR A 323 23.86 20.92 20.80
C TYR A 323 24.84 19.94 21.43
N THR A 324 25.50 19.09 20.64
CA THR A 324 26.53 18.19 21.19
C THR A 324 27.77 18.92 21.69
N GLU A 325 28.18 20.00 21.00
CA GLU A 325 29.33 20.83 21.40
C GLU A 325 29.01 21.64 22.65
N LEU A 326 27.84 22.27 22.71
CA LEU A 326 27.35 22.98 23.90
C LEU A 326 27.26 22.04 25.11
N PHE A 327 26.76 20.82 24.90
CA PHE A 327 26.70 19.81 25.95
C PHE A 327 28.10 19.37 26.42
N ALA A 328 29.05 19.17 25.49
CA ALA A 328 30.42 18.80 25.81
C ALA A 328 31.17 19.89 26.60
N GLN A 329 30.82 21.16 26.40
CA GLN A 329 31.38 22.30 27.14
C GLN A 329 30.74 22.49 28.52
N SER A 330 29.57 21.90 28.77
CA SER A 330 28.87 22.02 30.06
C SER A 330 29.49 21.12 31.15
N ALA A 331 29.79 21.68 32.32
CA ALA A 331 30.50 21.02 33.43
C ALA A 331 29.71 19.90 34.17
N GLY A 332 28.62 19.38 33.59
CA GLY A 332 27.75 18.34 34.15
C GLY A 332 27.49 17.16 33.21
N ALA A 333 28.33 16.98 32.18
CA ALA A 333 28.10 16.15 30.99
C ALA A 333 27.84 14.64 31.21
N SER A 334 27.97 14.10 32.42
CA SER A 334 27.86 12.65 32.67
C SER A 334 26.66 12.20 33.50
N ARG A 335 25.98 13.10 34.21
CA ARG A 335 24.86 12.76 35.14
C ARG A 335 23.53 13.43 34.81
N SER A 336 23.48 14.26 33.78
CA SER A 336 22.25 14.92 33.34
C SER A 336 21.36 13.97 32.52
N PRO A 337 20.01 14.07 32.62
CA PRO A 337 19.09 13.35 31.73
C PRO A 337 19.38 13.58 30.24
N LEU A 338 19.99 14.71 29.88
CA LEU A 338 20.45 15.00 28.51
C LEU A 338 21.52 14.02 28.01
N ALA A 339 22.36 13.48 28.89
CA ALA A 339 23.35 12.45 28.52
C ALA A 339 22.66 11.16 28.08
N GLN A 340 21.54 10.80 28.74
CA GLN A 340 20.75 9.63 28.37
C GLN A 340 20.07 9.84 27.02
N GLN A 341 19.47 11.02 26.79
CA GLN A 341 18.88 11.37 25.49
C GLN A 341 19.91 11.36 24.35
N LEU A 342 21.13 11.86 24.60
CA LEU A 342 22.21 11.80 23.60
C LEU A 342 22.64 10.35 23.30
N GLN A 343 22.71 9.49 24.32
CA GLN A 343 22.99 8.06 24.13
C GLN A 343 21.87 7.36 23.36
N GLU A 344 20.61 7.68 23.65
CA GLU A 344 19.42 7.16 22.96
C GLU A 344 19.40 7.61 21.49
N ALA A 345 19.69 8.89 21.21
CA ALA A 345 19.82 9.42 19.85
C ALA A 345 20.91 8.67 19.05
N ARG A 346 22.12 8.56 19.62
CA ARG A 346 23.23 7.82 18.99
C ARG A 346 22.89 6.36 18.75
N TRP A 347 22.20 5.76 19.71
CA TRP A 347 21.77 4.37 19.62
C TRP A 347 20.71 4.22 18.51
N LEU A 348 19.70 5.07 18.45
CA LEU A 348 18.65 5.03 17.42
C LEU A 348 19.24 5.12 16.01
N ILE A 349 20.12 6.10 15.76
CA ILE A 349 20.78 6.28 14.45
C ILE A 349 21.61 5.05 14.06
N ARG A 350 22.37 4.50 15.02
CA ARG A 350 23.15 3.27 14.76
C ARG A 350 22.24 2.08 14.44
N ASN A 351 21.13 1.92 15.15
CA ASN A 351 20.18 0.83 14.90
C ASN A 351 19.46 1.01 13.56
N ALA A 352 19.13 2.24 13.20
CA ALA A 352 18.57 2.58 11.89
C ALA A 352 19.54 2.18 10.77
N GLN A 353 20.81 2.61 10.85
CA GLN A 353 21.84 2.23 9.89
C GLN A 353 22.02 0.70 9.82
N GLN A 354 22.04 0.03 10.97
CA GLN A 354 22.16 -1.43 11.04
C GLN A 354 20.95 -2.13 10.41
N ARG A 355 19.73 -1.61 10.59
CA ARG A 355 18.52 -2.12 9.93
C ARG A 355 18.67 -2.10 8.42
N PHE A 356 19.00 -0.95 7.83
CA PHE A 356 19.13 -0.84 6.37
C PHE A 356 20.29 -1.67 5.83
N THR A 357 21.42 -1.70 6.53
CA THR A 357 22.56 -2.55 6.16
C THR A 357 22.18 -4.04 6.19
N THR A 358 21.42 -4.46 7.20
CA THR A 358 20.96 -5.86 7.31
C THR A 358 19.98 -6.20 6.20
N ILE A 359 19.01 -5.33 5.92
CA ILE A 359 18.03 -5.51 4.82
C ILE A 359 18.76 -5.58 3.47
N GLN A 360 19.74 -4.69 3.23
CA GLN A 360 20.53 -4.69 2.01
C GLN A 360 21.31 -6.01 1.86
N ARG A 361 22.02 -6.45 2.91
CA ARG A 361 22.78 -7.71 2.88
C ARG A 361 21.89 -8.94 2.66
N VAL A 362 20.72 -8.97 3.29
CA VAL A 362 19.71 -10.01 3.06
C VAL A 362 19.23 -9.98 1.61
N ALA A 363 18.95 -8.80 1.06
CA ALA A 363 18.54 -8.65 -0.32
C ALA A 363 19.63 -9.09 -1.32
N GLU A 364 20.90 -8.73 -1.09
CA GLU A 364 22.04 -9.16 -1.89
C GLU A 364 22.19 -10.69 -1.90
N CYS A 365 22.04 -11.34 -0.74
CA CYS A 365 22.05 -12.79 -0.61
C CYS A 365 20.89 -13.46 -1.36
N ILE A 366 19.67 -12.91 -1.25
CA ILE A 366 18.51 -13.41 -2.00
C ILE A 366 18.76 -13.29 -3.51
N VAL A 367 19.25 -12.14 -3.97
CA VAL A 367 19.52 -11.89 -5.39
C VAL A 367 20.64 -12.79 -5.92
N SER A 368 21.68 -13.05 -5.12
CA SER A 368 22.79 -13.92 -5.53
C SER A 368 22.35 -15.37 -5.75
N HIS A 369 21.45 -15.87 -4.91
CA HIS A 369 20.88 -17.21 -5.00
C HIS A 369 19.81 -17.33 -6.09
N GLN A 370 19.02 -16.25 -6.29
CA GLN A 370 17.86 -16.23 -7.18
C GLN A 370 18.14 -15.62 -8.56
N LYS A 371 19.39 -15.56 -9.04
CA LYS A 371 19.70 -14.99 -10.37
C LYS A 371 18.82 -15.53 -11.49
N ALA A 372 18.53 -16.83 -11.46
CA ALA A 372 17.66 -17.49 -12.44
C ALA A 372 16.24 -16.91 -12.46
N PHE A 373 15.68 -16.53 -11.30
CA PHE A 373 14.39 -15.85 -11.23
C PHE A 373 14.42 -14.47 -11.88
N PHE A 374 15.50 -13.70 -11.68
CA PHE A 374 15.58 -12.36 -12.25
C PHE A 374 15.75 -12.39 -13.77
N ASP A 375 16.45 -13.40 -14.30
CA ASP A 375 16.64 -13.57 -15.75
C ASP A 375 15.40 -14.17 -16.44
N TYR A 376 14.84 -15.26 -15.89
CA TYR A 376 13.76 -16.04 -16.53
C TYR A 376 12.37 -15.85 -15.93
N GLY A 377 12.25 -15.14 -14.80
CA GLY A 377 10.99 -14.89 -14.10
C GLY A 377 10.58 -15.98 -13.11
N GLU A 378 9.30 -15.98 -12.72
CA GLU A 378 8.72 -16.87 -11.69
C GLU A 378 8.90 -18.37 -11.97
N ILE A 379 9.07 -18.75 -13.24
CA ILE A 379 9.25 -20.15 -13.68
C ILE A 379 10.56 -20.73 -13.09
N ALA A 380 11.58 -19.90 -12.94
CA ALA A 380 12.90 -20.31 -12.47
C ALA A 380 13.17 -19.98 -10.99
N LEU A 381 12.10 -19.76 -10.20
CA LEU A 381 12.23 -19.50 -8.76
C LEU A 381 12.70 -20.75 -8.03
N LYS A 382 13.94 -20.70 -7.54
CA LYS A 382 14.50 -21.74 -6.68
C LYS A 382 13.94 -21.58 -5.28
N PRO A 383 13.50 -22.64 -4.59
CA PRO A 383 13.16 -22.48 -3.19
C PRO A 383 14.42 -22.18 -2.36
N LEU A 384 14.31 -21.24 -1.43
CA LEU A 384 15.34 -20.92 -0.45
C LEU A 384 14.81 -21.11 0.95
N VAL A 385 15.67 -21.62 1.84
CA VAL A 385 15.37 -21.76 3.26
C VAL A 385 15.99 -20.59 4.02
N LEU A 386 15.27 -20.07 5.02
CA LEU A 386 15.76 -18.98 5.87
C LEU A 386 17.08 -19.32 6.57
N ARG A 387 17.30 -20.61 6.86
CA ARG A 387 18.52 -21.13 7.48
C ARG A 387 19.76 -20.95 6.60
N ASP A 388 19.65 -21.17 5.30
CA ASP A 388 20.79 -21.06 4.39
C ASP A 388 21.29 -19.61 4.32
N VAL A 389 20.34 -18.66 4.25
CA VAL A 389 20.62 -17.21 4.31
C VAL A 389 21.20 -16.82 5.68
N ALA A 390 20.76 -17.46 6.76
CA ALA A 390 21.24 -17.24 8.13
C ALA A 390 22.68 -17.67 8.31
N ASP A 391 23.02 -18.85 7.82
CA ASP A 391 24.35 -19.43 7.91
C ASP A 391 25.35 -18.62 7.06
N GLU A 392 24.96 -18.13 5.88
CA GLU A 392 25.82 -17.28 5.04
C GLU A 392 26.09 -15.90 5.64
N LEU A 393 25.06 -15.27 6.24
CA LEU A 393 25.20 -13.93 6.82
C LEU A 393 25.75 -13.94 8.26
N GLY A 394 25.83 -15.12 8.90
CA GLY A 394 26.21 -15.25 10.30
C GLY A 394 25.18 -14.65 11.26
N LEU A 395 23.90 -14.66 10.86
CA LEU A 395 22.78 -14.10 11.65
C LEU A 395 21.88 -15.23 12.14
N HIS A 396 21.08 -14.95 13.18
CA HIS A 396 20.07 -15.91 13.62
C HIS A 396 18.88 -15.92 12.66
N GLU A 397 18.27 -17.08 12.43
CA GLU A 397 17.09 -17.26 11.56
C GLU A 397 15.97 -16.25 11.90
N SER A 398 15.68 -16.09 13.20
CA SER A 398 14.74 -15.08 13.71
C SER A 398 15.02 -13.66 13.23
N THR A 399 16.29 -13.26 13.08
CA THR A 399 16.65 -11.92 12.60
C THR A 399 16.29 -11.74 11.13
N ILE A 400 16.48 -12.78 10.32
CA ILE A 400 16.15 -12.76 8.88
C ILE A 400 14.64 -12.85 8.67
N SER A 401 13.94 -13.70 9.43
CA SER A 401 12.48 -13.75 9.41
C SER A 401 11.86 -12.39 9.74
N ARG A 402 12.46 -11.64 10.68
CA ARG A 402 12.05 -10.27 11.00
C ARG A 402 12.42 -9.27 9.91
N ALA A 403 13.62 -9.36 9.36
CA ALA A 403 14.09 -8.46 8.29
C ALA A 403 13.34 -8.64 6.96
N THR A 404 12.79 -9.82 6.69
CA THR A 404 12.01 -10.14 5.48
C THR A 404 10.51 -9.83 5.64
N GLY A 405 10.04 -9.57 6.86
CA GLY A 405 8.63 -9.32 7.15
C GLY A 405 8.19 -7.91 6.76
N ASN A 406 7.13 -7.80 5.95
CA ASN A 406 6.53 -6.53 5.53
C ASN A 406 7.59 -5.60 4.90
N LYS A 407 8.46 -6.18 4.07
CA LYS A 407 9.47 -5.47 3.27
C LYS A 407 9.32 -5.85 1.82
N TYR A 408 9.51 -4.87 0.97
CA TYR A 408 9.30 -5.01 -0.46
C TYR A 408 10.57 -4.67 -1.23
N MET A 409 10.85 -5.45 -2.28
CA MET A 409 11.88 -5.15 -3.25
C MET A 409 11.25 -4.77 -4.60
N ALA A 410 11.70 -3.65 -5.16
CA ALA A 410 11.43 -3.32 -6.54
C ALA A 410 12.43 -4.03 -7.44
N THR A 411 11.89 -4.72 -8.43
CA THR A 411 12.65 -5.44 -9.46
C THR A 411 12.19 -4.94 -10.83
N PRO A 412 12.95 -5.19 -11.92
CA PRO A 412 12.52 -4.80 -13.26
C PRO A 412 11.20 -5.42 -13.71
N ARG A 413 10.73 -6.48 -13.03
CA ARG A 413 9.48 -7.19 -13.36
C ARG A 413 8.31 -6.82 -12.44
N GLY A 414 8.52 -5.95 -11.46
CA GLY A 414 7.51 -5.56 -10.48
C GLY A 414 8.04 -5.52 -9.04
N ILE A 415 7.13 -5.26 -8.10
CA ILE A 415 7.42 -5.16 -6.68
C ILE A 415 7.05 -6.50 -6.02
N PHE A 416 8.00 -7.09 -5.28
CA PHE A 416 7.82 -8.36 -4.59
C PHE A 416 8.09 -8.23 -3.10
N GLU A 417 7.28 -8.86 -2.25
CA GLU A 417 7.60 -9.02 -0.82
C GLU A 417 8.78 -9.99 -0.69
N PHE A 418 9.69 -9.75 0.26
CA PHE A 418 10.82 -10.65 0.51
C PHE A 418 10.37 -12.09 0.82
N LYS A 419 9.23 -12.27 1.51
CA LYS A 419 8.65 -13.59 1.79
C LYS A 419 8.34 -14.41 0.53
N HIS A 420 8.12 -13.75 -0.62
CA HIS A 420 7.86 -14.43 -1.88
C HIS A 420 9.01 -15.36 -2.29
N PHE A 421 10.25 -15.02 -1.94
CA PHE A 421 11.45 -15.79 -2.28
C PHE A 421 11.72 -16.99 -1.36
N PHE A 422 10.87 -17.20 -0.33
CA PHE A 422 10.93 -18.33 0.58
C PHE A 422 9.68 -19.23 0.42
N PRO A 423 9.41 -19.75 -0.80
CA PRO A 423 8.27 -20.62 -1.02
C PRO A 423 8.45 -21.96 -0.30
N ARG A 424 7.34 -22.63 -0.01
CA ARG A 424 7.39 -24.03 0.45
C ARG A 424 7.98 -24.91 -0.64
N GLU A 425 8.94 -25.73 -0.27
CA GLU A 425 9.60 -26.67 -1.17
C GLU A 425 8.66 -27.80 -1.57
N LEU A 426 8.73 -28.20 -2.84
CA LEU A 426 8.15 -29.44 -3.35
C LEU A 426 9.31 -30.32 -3.84
N SER A 427 9.27 -31.59 -3.47
CA SER A 427 10.24 -32.60 -3.89
C SER A 427 9.99 -33.00 -5.36
N THR A 428 11.05 -32.96 -6.18
CA THR A 428 11.03 -33.56 -7.53
C THR A 428 11.76 -34.90 -7.53
N GLU A 429 11.46 -35.79 -8.48
CA GLU A 429 12.16 -37.09 -8.62
C GLU A 429 13.62 -36.92 -9.09
N SER A 430 13.93 -35.82 -9.78
CA SER A 430 15.26 -35.53 -10.34
C SER A 430 16.25 -34.97 -9.30
N GLY A 431 15.93 -35.03 -8.00
CA GLY A 431 16.77 -34.47 -6.94
C GLY A 431 16.80 -32.94 -6.89
N GLY A 432 15.98 -32.26 -7.70
CA GLY A 432 15.78 -30.82 -7.65
C GLY A 432 14.66 -30.43 -6.68
N THR A 433 14.65 -29.18 -6.25
CA THR A 433 13.56 -28.59 -5.47
C THR A 433 12.81 -27.59 -6.36
N CYS A 434 11.50 -27.80 -6.52
CA CYS A 434 10.64 -26.86 -7.25
C CYS A 434 9.75 -26.10 -6.28
N SER A 435 9.52 -24.83 -6.56
CA SER A 435 8.63 -23.99 -5.75
C SER A 435 7.18 -24.11 -6.22
N ALA A 436 6.23 -23.95 -5.29
CA ALA A 436 4.80 -23.89 -5.64
C ALA A 436 4.45 -22.70 -6.56
N ALA A 437 5.27 -21.64 -6.58
CA ALA A 437 5.12 -20.53 -7.52
C ALA A 437 5.51 -20.94 -8.94
N ALA A 438 6.65 -21.63 -9.12
CA ALA A 438 7.07 -22.16 -10.41
C ALA A 438 6.03 -23.11 -11.00
N VAL A 439 5.45 -24.01 -10.19
CA VAL A 439 4.37 -24.92 -10.64
C VAL A 439 3.14 -24.14 -11.13
N ARG A 440 2.75 -23.06 -10.44
CA ARG A 440 1.63 -22.20 -10.88
C ARG A 440 1.94 -21.47 -12.17
N ALA A 441 3.13 -20.90 -12.31
CA ALA A 441 3.56 -20.21 -13.52
C ALA A 441 3.59 -21.16 -14.72
N LEU A 442 4.13 -22.36 -14.53
CA LEU A 442 4.18 -23.40 -15.55
C LEU A 442 2.78 -23.92 -15.92
N LEU A 443 1.90 -24.11 -14.93
CA LEU A 443 0.50 -24.45 -15.17
C LEU A 443 -0.22 -23.35 -15.96
N LYS A 444 0.06 -22.08 -15.67
CA LYS A 444 -0.48 -20.93 -16.41
C LYS A 444 0.02 -20.91 -17.86
N GLU A 445 1.29 -21.22 -18.10
CA GLU A 445 1.85 -21.32 -19.45
C GLU A 445 1.24 -22.48 -20.23
N MET A 446 1.13 -23.67 -19.63
CA MET A 446 0.46 -24.83 -20.23
C MET A 446 -1.00 -24.55 -20.58
N ILE A 447 -1.72 -23.84 -19.70
CA ILE A 447 -3.10 -23.44 -19.95
C ILE A 447 -3.17 -22.37 -21.04
N ALA A 448 -2.23 -21.42 -21.08
CA ALA A 448 -2.19 -20.39 -22.11
C ALA A 448 -1.89 -20.94 -23.52
N GLN A 449 -1.11 -22.02 -23.60
CA GLN A 449 -0.79 -22.73 -24.84
C GLN A 449 -1.83 -23.79 -25.21
N GLU A 450 -2.93 -23.92 -24.47
CA GLU A 450 -3.93 -24.96 -24.73
C GLU A 450 -4.77 -24.68 -25.99
N ASN A 451 -5.22 -25.76 -26.63
CA ASN A 451 -6.17 -25.66 -27.72
C ASN A 451 -7.57 -25.36 -27.16
N MET A 452 -8.17 -24.23 -27.56
CA MET A 452 -9.49 -23.79 -27.08
C MET A 452 -10.63 -24.79 -27.36
N ARG A 453 -10.47 -25.65 -28.37
CA ARG A 453 -11.45 -26.71 -28.72
C ARG A 453 -11.36 -27.94 -27.84
N ASP A 454 -10.17 -28.27 -27.34
CA ASP A 454 -9.97 -29.41 -26.43
C ASP A 454 -9.10 -28.97 -25.25
N PRO A 455 -9.71 -28.31 -24.25
CA PRO A 455 -8.97 -27.78 -23.10
C PRO A 455 -8.40 -28.91 -22.25
N LEU A 456 -7.20 -28.68 -21.71
CA LEU A 456 -6.48 -29.70 -20.96
C LEU A 456 -7.20 -30.00 -19.64
N SER A 457 -7.51 -31.27 -19.41
CA SER A 457 -8.05 -31.74 -18.13
C SER A 457 -7.04 -31.64 -16.99
N ASP A 458 -7.51 -31.53 -15.75
CA ASP A 458 -6.64 -31.50 -14.56
C ASP A 458 -5.78 -32.79 -14.45
N VAL A 459 -6.23 -33.91 -15.03
CA VAL A 459 -5.49 -35.18 -15.07
C VAL A 459 -4.36 -35.13 -16.09
N SER A 460 -4.60 -34.57 -17.28
CA SER A 460 -3.57 -34.39 -18.31
C SER A 460 -2.51 -33.37 -17.88
N LEU A 461 -2.91 -32.30 -17.19
CA LEU A 461 -1.98 -31.32 -16.63
C LEU A 461 -1.08 -31.94 -15.57
N ALA A 462 -1.63 -32.77 -14.67
CA ALA A 462 -0.84 -33.50 -13.68
C ALA A 462 0.16 -34.48 -14.32
N LYS A 463 -0.22 -35.15 -15.41
CA LYS A 463 0.68 -36.05 -16.15
C LYS A 463 1.81 -35.29 -16.84
N MET A 464 1.51 -34.20 -17.54
CA MET A 464 2.54 -33.39 -18.21
C MET A 464 3.52 -32.76 -17.21
N LEU A 465 3.04 -32.37 -16.02
CA LEU A 465 3.92 -31.93 -14.95
C LEU A 465 4.82 -33.07 -14.44
N ALA A 466 4.29 -34.28 -14.31
CA ALA A 466 5.09 -35.45 -13.94
C ALA A 466 6.16 -35.79 -15.00
N ASP A 467 5.83 -35.67 -16.28
CA ASP A 467 6.78 -35.86 -17.40
C ASP A 467 7.93 -34.83 -17.36
N GLN A 468 7.68 -33.64 -16.82
CA GLN A 468 8.68 -32.60 -16.58
C GLN A 468 9.41 -32.76 -15.22
N GLY A 469 9.16 -33.86 -14.50
CA GLY A 469 9.81 -34.21 -13.23
C GLY A 469 9.12 -33.63 -11.98
N VAL A 470 7.97 -32.99 -12.12
CA VAL A 470 7.22 -32.36 -11.01
C VAL A 470 6.04 -33.25 -10.61
N ILE A 471 6.15 -33.95 -9.49
CA ILE A 471 5.05 -34.78 -8.97
C ILE A 471 4.01 -33.90 -8.29
N VAL A 472 2.83 -33.80 -8.89
CA VAL A 472 1.67 -33.15 -8.27
C VAL A 472 0.42 -34.02 -8.39
N ALA A 473 -0.40 -34.00 -7.34
CA ALA A 473 -1.69 -34.68 -7.36
C ALA A 473 -2.72 -33.89 -8.20
N ARG A 474 -3.71 -34.59 -8.77
CA ARG A 474 -4.85 -33.93 -9.45
C ARG A 474 -5.51 -32.85 -8.58
N ARG A 475 -5.67 -33.12 -7.27
CA ARG A 475 -6.29 -32.17 -6.31
C ARG A 475 -5.45 -30.91 -6.13
N THR A 476 -4.12 -31.00 -6.18
CA THR A 476 -3.23 -29.83 -6.05
C THR A 476 -3.25 -28.98 -7.31
N VAL A 477 -3.32 -29.60 -8.49
CA VAL A 477 -3.53 -28.89 -9.77
C VAL A 477 -4.86 -28.13 -9.75
N ALA A 478 -5.95 -28.78 -9.35
CA ALA A 478 -7.26 -28.13 -9.24
C ALA A 478 -7.23 -26.95 -8.24
N LYS A 479 -6.61 -27.13 -7.06
CA LYS A 479 -6.43 -26.06 -6.07
C LYS A 479 -5.65 -24.87 -6.64
N TYR A 480 -4.54 -25.12 -7.33
CA TYR A 480 -3.75 -24.06 -7.95
C TYR A 480 -4.49 -23.36 -9.08
N ARG A 481 -5.27 -24.10 -9.89
CA ARG A 481 -6.14 -23.54 -10.91
C ARG A 481 -7.20 -22.59 -10.32
N HIS A 482 -7.85 -23.00 -9.23
CA HIS A 482 -8.82 -22.17 -8.51
C HIS A 482 -8.18 -20.90 -7.93
N LEU A 483 -6.98 -20.98 -7.36
CA LEU A 483 -6.24 -19.80 -6.88
C LEU A 483 -5.89 -18.82 -8.02
N MET A 484 -5.67 -19.33 -9.23
CA MET A 484 -5.45 -18.50 -10.44
C MET A 484 -6.75 -18.01 -11.08
N LYS A 485 -7.92 -18.28 -10.48
CA LYS A 485 -9.26 -17.94 -11.02
C LYS A 485 -9.52 -18.51 -12.43
N VAL A 486 -8.85 -19.60 -12.80
CA VAL A 486 -9.06 -20.26 -14.11
C VAL A 486 -10.22 -21.27 -13.98
N PRO A 487 -11.23 -21.24 -14.85
CA PRO A 487 -12.36 -22.18 -14.78
C PRO A 487 -11.97 -23.61 -15.21
N PRO A 488 -12.76 -24.63 -14.81
CA PRO A 488 -12.53 -26.03 -15.21
C PRO A 488 -12.61 -26.21 -16.73
N ALA A 489 -12.01 -27.30 -17.25
CA ALA A 489 -11.92 -27.58 -18.68
C ALA A 489 -13.27 -27.52 -19.41
N GLU A 490 -14.36 -27.97 -18.79
CA GLU A 490 -15.71 -27.95 -19.37
C GLU A 490 -16.19 -26.53 -19.71
N LEU A 491 -15.89 -25.55 -18.87
CA LEU A 491 -16.26 -24.14 -19.08
C LEU A 491 -15.27 -23.40 -19.98
N ARG A 492 -14.08 -23.97 -20.22
CA ARG A 492 -13.06 -23.41 -21.12
C ARG A 492 -13.25 -23.82 -22.57
N ARG A 493 -13.98 -24.91 -22.83
CA ARG A 493 -14.23 -25.41 -24.18
C ARG A 493 -15.04 -24.38 -24.97
N GLN A 494 -14.47 -23.84 -26.03
CA GLN A 494 -15.20 -23.04 -27.01
C GLN A 494 -15.70 -23.96 -28.14
N ALA A 495 -16.96 -23.78 -28.54
CA ALA A 495 -17.60 -24.54 -29.62
C ALA A 495 -17.05 -24.13 -31.00
#